data_AF-A0A2S9FXM0-F1
#
_entry.id   AF-A0A2S9FXM0-F1
#
_cell.length_a   1.000
_cell.length_b   1.000
_cell.length_c   1.000
_cell.angle_alpha   90.00
_cell.angle_beta   90.00
_cell.angle_gamma   90.00
#
_symmetry.space_group_name_H-M   'P 1'
#
loop_
_entity.id
_entity.type
_entity.pdbx_description
1 polymer ?
#
loop_
_entity_poly.entity_id
_entity_poly.type
_entity_poly.pdbx_seq_one_letter_code
_entity_poly.pdbx_strand_id
1 'polypeptide(L)'
;GSSSGSAVVVATGEADLAIATDTAGSGRVPAALQGIIGIKPTLGVVSTDGVVPACESYDCITIFASTLNLADRAMAVLAAGAPSR
;
A
#
# COMPACT_ATOMS: atom_id res chain seq x y z
N GLY A 1 12.47 -1.93 0.13
CA GLY A 1 11.79 -0.75 -0.46
C GLY A 1 10.88 -1.17 -1.61
N SER A 2 10.54 -0.28 -2.55
CA SER A 2 10.87 1.17 -2.50
C SER A 2 10.19 1.89 -1.34
N SER A 3 9.10 1.33 -0.82
CA SER A 3 8.35 1.86 0.32
C SER A 3 9.02 1.58 1.68
N SER A 4 10.30 1.92 1.83
CA SER A 4 11.11 1.66 3.03
C SER A 4 10.63 2.47 4.24
N GLY A 5 10.45 3.78 4.07
CA GLY A 5 9.97 4.68 5.12
C GLY A 5 8.60 4.25 5.64
N SER A 6 7.65 4.03 4.73
CA SER A 6 6.30 3.55 5.07
C SER A 6 6.31 2.23 5.82
N ALA A 7 7.19 1.29 5.46
CA ALA A 7 7.26 0.00 6.14
C ALA A 7 7.86 0.12 7.55
N VAL A 8 8.96 0.88 7.71
CA VAL A 8 9.64 0.98 9.01
C VAL A 8 8.77 1.67 10.05
N VAL A 9 8.07 2.76 9.70
CA VAL A 9 7.23 3.50 10.67
C VAL A 9 6.05 2.67 11.19
N VAL A 10 5.54 1.73 10.38
CA VAL A 10 4.50 0.79 10.82
C VAL A 10 5.10 -0.32 11.67
N ALA A 11 6.26 -0.84 11.27
CA ALA A 11 6.94 -1.91 12.00
C ALA A 11 7.43 -1.47 13.39
N THR A 12 7.84 -0.21 13.54
CA THR A 12 8.27 0.38 14.82
C THR A 12 7.12 0.92 15.66
N GLY A 13 5.89 0.92 15.13
CA GLY A 13 4.71 1.45 15.82
C GLY A 13 4.65 2.97 15.91
N GLU A 14 5.44 3.68 15.10
CA GLU A 14 5.39 5.15 14.96
C GLU A 14 4.12 5.61 14.20
N ALA A 15 3.58 4.74 13.34
CA ALA A 15 2.31 4.96 12.66
C ALA A 15 1.49 3.66 12.62
N ASP A 16 0.17 3.78 12.83
CA ASP A 16 -0.75 2.63 12.74
C ASP A 16 -0.89 2.09 11.30
N LEU A 17 -0.72 2.98 10.32
CA LEU A 17 -0.92 2.75 8.89
C LEU A 17 0.10 3.55 8.08
N ALA A 18 0.48 3.03 6.91
CA ALA A 18 1.20 3.81 5.92
C ALA A 18 0.81 3.42 4.49
N ILE A 19 0.84 4.39 3.58
CA ILE A 19 0.61 4.18 2.15
C ILE A 19 1.94 3.89 1.45
N ALA A 20 1.88 3.04 0.43
CA ALA A 20 3.02 2.60 -0.36
C ALA A 20 2.62 2.40 -1.83
N THR A 21 3.59 2.28 -2.73
CA THR A 21 3.34 1.87 -4.12
C THR A 21 3.88 0.46 -4.37
N ASP A 22 3.30 -0.25 -5.33
CA ASP A 22 3.79 -1.55 -5.78
C ASP A 22 3.56 -1.75 -7.28
N THR A 23 4.64 -1.66 -8.05
CA THR A 23 4.69 -2.08 -9.46
C THR A 23 5.10 -3.55 -9.56
N ALA A 24 6.20 -3.89 -8.90
CA ALA A 24 6.89 -5.18 -9.03
C ALA A 24 7.35 -5.75 -7.67
N GLY A 25 6.80 -5.25 -6.57
CA GLY A 25 7.07 -5.78 -5.22
C GLY A 25 7.23 -4.71 -4.14
N SER A 26 7.20 -3.42 -4.47
CA SER A 26 7.51 -2.34 -3.54
C SER A 26 6.57 -2.20 -2.33
N GLY A 27 5.38 -2.80 -2.38
CA GLY A 27 4.42 -2.90 -1.27
C GLY A 27 4.33 -4.31 -0.68
N ARG A 28 5.03 -5.30 -1.24
CA ARG A 28 5.05 -6.69 -0.74
C ARG A 28 6.37 -7.04 -0.05
N VAL A 29 7.49 -6.73 -0.70
CA VAL A 29 8.83 -7.05 -0.22
C VAL A 29 9.13 -6.34 1.12
N PRO A 30 8.87 -5.03 1.30
CA PRO A 30 9.11 -4.39 2.60
C PRO A 30 8.24 -4.96 3.71
N ALA A 31 6.96 -5.25 3.44
CA ALA A 31 6.06 -5.84 4.42
C ALA A 31 6.59 -7.19 4.92
N ALA A 32 6.98 -8.08 4.01
CA ALA A 32 7.53 -9.39 4.36
C ALA A 32 8.82 -9.27 5.20
N LEU A 33 9.72 -8.36 4.84
CA LEU A 33 11.00 -8.18 5.54
C LEU A 33 10.85 -7.51 6.92
N GLN A 34 9.76 -6.77 7.13
CA GLN A 34 9.47 -6.09 8.40
C GLN A 34 8.44 -6.84 9.26
N GLY A 35 7.90 -7.98 8.79
CA GLY A 35 6.91 -8.76 9.53
C GLY A 35 5.55 -8.07 9.71
N ILE A 36 5.17 -7.20 8.76
CA ILE A 36 3.89 -6.46 8.78
C ILE A 36 3.00 -6.88 7.60
N ILE A 37 1.73 -6.48 7.63
CA ILE A 37 0.78 -6.74 6.55
C ILE A 37 0.99 -5.70 5.44
N GLY A 38 1.10 -6.16 4.19
CA GLY A 38 1.08 -5.32 2.99
C GLY A 38 0.03 -5.81 2.00
N ILE A 39 -0.99 -5.01 1.71
CA ILE A 39 -2.03 -5.36 0.73
C ILE A 39 -1.72 -4.68 -0.59
N LYS A 40 -1.42 -5.49 -1.62
CA LYS A 40 -1.40 -5.06 -3.01
C LYS A 40 -2.77 -5.36 -3.65
N PRO A 41 -3.61 -4.35 -3.94
CA PRO A 41 -4.92 -4.61 -4.54
C PRO A 41 -4.79 -5.07 -6.00
N THR A 42 -5.93 -5.47 -6.58
CA THR A 42 -6.06 -5.64 -8.03
C THR A 42 -5.80 -4.28 -8.72
N LEU A 43 -5.17 -4.31 -9.90
CA LEU A 43 -4.85 -3.10 -10.66
C LEU A 43 -6.10 -2.23 -10.88
N GLY A 44 -5.98 -0.94 -10.58
CA GLY A 44 -7.05 0.05 -10.75
C GLY A 44 -8.14 0.06 -9.67
N VAL A 45 -8.07 -0.80 -8.64
CA VAL A 45 -9.03 -0.76 -7.51
C VAL A 45 -8.86 0.51 -6.67
N VAL A 46 -7.64 1.04 -6.60
CA VAL A 46 -7.34 2.32 -5.95
C VAL A 46 -6.82 3.26 -7.03
N SER A 47 -7.36 4.47 -7.07
CA SER A 47 -6.88 5.51 -8.00
C SER A 47 -5.40 5.82 -7.75
N THR A 48 -4.63 5.98 -8.82
CA THR A 48 -3.26 6.48 -8.80
C THR A 48 -3.19 7.98 -9.12
N ASP A 49 -4.33 8.65 -9.23
CA ASP A 49 -4.36 10.09 -9.48
C ASP A 49 -3.59 10.87 -8.39
N GLY A 50 -2.81 11.86 -8.82
CA GLY A 50 -1.89 12.60 -7.95
C GLY A 50 -0.59 11.86 -7.57
N VAL A 51 -0.36 10.62 -8.02
CA VAL A 51 0.90 9.89 -7.80
C VAL A 51 1.81 10.02 -9.01
N VAL A 52 3.08 10.33 -8.76
CA VAL A 52 4.10 10.41 -9.82
C VAL A 52 4.31 9.00 -10.42
N PRO A 53 4.12 8.82 -11.74
CA PRO A 53 4.15 7.49 -12.35
C PRO A 53 5.57 6.92 -12.37
N ALA A 54 5.73 5.67 -11.92
CA ALA A 54 6.96 4.90 -12.06
C ALA A 54 6.85 3.91 -13.23
N CYS A 55 5.70 3.24 -13.33
CA CYS A 55 5.29 2.44 -14.47
C CYS A 55 3.77 2.43 -14.51
N GLU A 56 3.18 3.49 -15.07
CA GLU A 56 1.75 3.84 -14.97
C GLU A 56 0.81 2.66 -15.17
N SER A 57 1.05 1.83 -16.18
CA SER A 57 0.20 0.66 -16.50
C SER A 57 0.18 -0.44 -15.44
N TYR A 58 1.13 -0.42 -14.50
CA TYR A 58 1.33 -1.46 -13.48
C TYR A 58 1.38 -0.92 -12.05
N ASP A 59 1.35 0.40 -11.85
CA ASP A 59 1.42 0.99 -10.53
C ASP A 59 0.14 0.72 -9.72
N CYS A 60 0.31 0.28 -8.48
CA CYS A 60 -0.77 0.13 -7.50
C CYS A 60 -0.45 0.95 -6.26
N ILE A 61 -1.47 1.59 -5.69
CA ILE A 61 -1.43 2.08 -4.31
C ILE A 61 -1.69 0.90 -3.37
N THR A 62 -0.88 0.81 -2.31
CA THR A 62 -0.89 -0.28 -1.34
C THR A 62 -0.94 0.29 0.08
N ILE A 63 -1.30 -0.55 1.05
CA ILE A 63 -1.33 -0.18 2.46
C ILE A 63 -0.44 -1.11 3.28
N PHE A 64 0.22 -0.55 4.29
CA PHE A 64 0.87 -1.28 5.38
C PHE A 64 0.09 -1.12 6.68
N ALA A 65 0.00 -2.20 7.46
CA ALA A 65 -0.54 -2.18 8.82
C ALA A 65 0.10 -3.28 9.68
N SER A 66 0.04 -3.12 11.01
CA SER A 66 0.49 -4.15 11.97
C SER A 66 -0.48 -5.32 12.11
N THR A 67 -1.74 -5.18 11.66
CA THR A 67 -2.75 -6.24 11.74
C THR A 67 -3.60 -6.31 10.47
N LEU A 68 -4.15 -7.50 10.18
CA LEU A 68 -4.98 -7.73 9.00
C LEU A 68 -6.28 -6.91 9.03
N ASN A 69 -6.95 -6.84 10.19
CA ASN A 69 -8.20 -6.09 10.32
C ASN A 69 -8.02 -4.61 9.97
N LEU A 70 -6.92 -4.01 10.44
CA LEU A 70 -6.63 -2.61 10.17
C LEU A 70 -6.26 -2.39 8.69
N ALA A 71 -5.46 -3.29 8.11
CA ALA A 71 -5.13 -3.26 6.69
C ALA A 71 -6.39 -3.34 5.80
N ASP A 72 -7.30 -4.26 6.10
CA ASP A 72 -8.55 -4.46 5.35
C ASP A 72 -9.46 -3.22 5.43
N ARG A 73 -9.62 -2.65 6.63
CA ARG A 73 -10.41 -1.42 6.82
C ARG A 73 -9.83 -0.25 6.05
N ALA A 74 -8.51 -0.05 6.10
CA ALA A 74 -7.84 1.02 5.38
C ALA A 74 -7.95 0.84 3.86
N MET A 75 -7.75 -0.39 3.37
CA MET A 75 -7.90 -0.70 1.94
C MET A 75 -9.33 -0.48 1.46
N ALA A 76 -10.35 -0.83 2.25
CA ALA A 76 -11.74 -0.58 1.92
C ALA A 76 -12.03 0.91 1.74
N VAL A 77 -11.44 1.78 2.58
CA VAL A 77 -11.57 3.23 2.45
C VAL A 77 -10.87 3.74 1.19
N LEU A 78 -9.65 3.28 0.90
CA LEU A 78 -8.92 3.67 -0.32
C LEU A 78 -9.65 3.23 -1.60
N ALA A 79 -10.22 2.03 -1.61
CA ALA A 79 -10.95 1.48 -2.75
C ALA A 79 -12.28 2.20 -3.02
N ALA A 80 -12.92 2.76 -1.99
CA ALA A 80 -14.20 3.47 -2.14
C ALA A 80 -14.07 4.78 -2.95
N GLY A 81 -12.85 5.33 -3.07
CA GLY A 81 -12.58 6.58 -3.80
C GLY A 81 -12.23 6.41 -5.28
N ALA A 82 -12.09 5.18 -5.78
CA ALA A 82 -11.78 4.97 -7.18
C ALA A 82 -13.01 5.30 -8.05
N PRO A 83 -12.87 6.12 -9.12
CA PRO A 83 -13.98 6.35 -10.03
C PRO A 83 -14.47 5.01 -10.60
N SER A 84 -15.79 4.87 -10.77
CA SER A 84 -16.34 3.72 -11.48
C SER A 84 -15.67 3.62 -12.84
N ARG A 85 -14.99 2.50 -13.07
CA ARG A 85 -14.19 2.22 -14.25
C ARG A 85 -14.94 2.43 -15.56
#